data_AF-A0A081DGD8-F1
#
_entry.id   AF-A0A081DGD8-F1
#
_cell.length_a   1.000
_cell.length_b   1.000
_cell.length_c   1.000
_cell.angle_alpha   90.00
_cell.angle_beta   90.00
_cell.angle_gamma   90.00
#
_symmetry.space_group_name_H-M   'P 1'
#
loop_
_entity.id
_entity.type
_entity.pdbx_description
1 polymer ?
#
loop_
_entity_poly.entity_id
_entity_poly.type
_entity_poly.pdbx_seq_one_letter_code
_entity_poly.pdbx_strand_id
1 'polypeptide(L)'
;MKKITLAIVALGLIVGLNSCKESTKEQVNDITDDMSYDDDGGDDDGGHSHDDGDHDHGDTLMIGKEVIVAMGSKSGSDVTGKIILTQGEKEVNMVVSLTGLTAGEHAIHIHENGDCSSDDGKSAGGHWNPTTEDHGKWGRSRSPHGRYR
;
A
#
# COMPACT_ATOMS: atom_id res chain seq x y z
N MET A 1 -12.34 -53.22 -18.09
CA MET A 1 -12.94 -53.16 -16.74
C MET A 1 -12.31 -52.01 -15.98
N LYS A 2 -13.11 -51.03 -15.56
CA LYS A 2 -12.68 -49.75 -14.96
C LYS A 2 -12.29 -49.98 -13.51
N LYS A 3 -11.13 -49.49 -13.06
CA LYS A 3 -10.75 -49.48 -11.63
C LYS A 3 -10.68 -48.04 -11.17
N ILE A 4 -11.55 -47.74 -10.20
CA ILE A 4 -11.85 -46.43 -9.64
C ILE A 4 -10.85 -46.17 -8.51
N THR A 5 -10.14 -45.06 -8.58
CA THR A 5 -9.24 -44.58 -7.53
C THR A 5 -10.08 -43.93 -6.42
N LEU A 6 -9.99 -44.45 -5.20
CA LEU A 6 -10.69 -43.93 -4.03
C LEU A 6 -9.83 -42.84 -3.36
N ALA A 7 -10.30 -41.60 -3.39
CA ALA A 7 -9.68 -40.48 -2.69
C ALA A 7 -10.17 -40.42 -1.24
N ILE A 8 -9.23 -40.43 -0.27
CA ILE A 8 -9.52 -40.14 1.13
C ILE A 8 -9.46 -38.62 1.30
N VAL A 9 -10.62 -38.01 1.55
CA VAL A 9 -10.76 -36.59 1.90
C VAL A 9 -10.38 -36.42 3.36
N ALA A 10 -9.20 -35.84 3.62
CA ALA A 10 -8.85 -35.34 4.94
C ALA A 10 -9.41 -33.91 5.09
N LEU A 11 -10.48 -33.79 5.88
CA LEU A 11 -11.10 -32.54 6.27
C LEU A 11 -10.21 -31.86 7.33
N GLY A 12 -9.22 -31.08 6.87
CA GLY A 12 -8.40 -30.21 7.73
C GLY A 12 -8.97 -28.80 7.74
N LEU A 13 -9.81 -28.50 8.72
CA LEU A 13 -10.36 -27.17 8.97
C LEU A 13 -9.25 -26.31 9.60
N ILE A 14 -8.42 -25.72 8.77
CA ILE A 14 -7.43 -24.71 9.17
C ILE A 14 -8.06 -23.34 8.88
N VAL A 15 -8.65 -22.73 9.89
CA VAL A 15 -8.93 -21.29 9.90
C VAL A 15 -7.58 -20.61 10.14
N GLY A 16 -6.86 -20.37 9.05
CA GLY A 16 -5.60 -19.62 9.02
C GLY A 16 -5.90 -18.17 8.64
N LEU A 17 -5.44 -17.25 9.49
CA LEU A 17 -5.39 -15.81 9.26
C LEU A 17 -4.50 -15.53 8.03
N ASN A 18 -5.10 -15.35 6.86
CA ASN A 18 -4.36 -15.04 5.64
C ASN A 18 -4.15 -13.53 5.51
N SER A 19 -3.13 -13.06 6.22
CA SER A 19 -2.32 -11.93 5.73
C SER A 19 -1.73 -12.34 4.38
N CYS A 20 -1.68 -11.41 3.43
CA CYS A 20 -1.27 -11.65 2.04
C CYS A 20 -0.01 -12.54 1.96
N LYS A 21 -0.17 -13.72 1.37
CA LYS A 21 0.75 -14.85 1.24
C LYS A 21 2.26 -14.53 1.42
N GLU A 22 2.81 -15.16 2.46
CA GLU A 22 4.21 -15.33 2.87
C GLU A 22 5.23 -15.18 1.72
N SER A 23 6.01 -14.10 1.77
CA SER A 23 7.39 -14.09 1.27
C SER A 23 8.31 -14.24 2.48
N THR A 24 9.31 -15.13 2.38
CA THR A 24 10.18 -15.56 3.48
C THR A 24 10.69 -14.39 4.33
N LYS A 25 10.41 -14.49 5.63
CA LYS A 25 10.76 -13.59 6.75
C LYS A 25 12.28 -13.42 6.99
N GLU A 26 13.12 -13.73 6.00
CA GLU A 26 14.58 -13.73 6.11
C GLU A 26 15.24 -12.58 5.33
N GLN A 27 14.49 -11.84 4.49
CA GLN A 27 15.04 -10.69 3.73
C GLN A 27 14.48 -9.31 4.13
N VAL A 28 13.62 -9.25 5.16
CA VAL A 28 13.13 -7.97 5.72
C VAL A 28 14.00 -7.47 6.89
N ASN A 29 14.89 -8.32 7.40
CA ASN A 29 15.62 -8.03 8.64
C ASN A 29 16.98 -7.34 8.43
N ASP A 30 17.40 -7.07 7.19
CA ASP A 30 18.78 -6.58 6.93
C ASP A 30 18.86 -5.08 6.58
N ILE A 31 17.75 -4.33 6.67
CA ILE A 31 17.74 -2.88 6.34
C ILE A 31 17.08 -2.01 7.44
N THR A 32 16.58 -2.59 8.53
CA THR A 32 15.99 -1.81 9.64
C THR A 32 16.94 -1.49 10.79
N ASP A 33 18.22 -1.88 10.71
CA ASP A 33 19.22 -1.67 11.76
C ASP A 33 20.06 -0.40 11.54
N ASP A 34 19.43 0.76 11.42
CA ASP A 34 20.02 2.06 11.73
C ASP A 34 18.90 3.11 11.61
N MET A 35 18.29 3.46 12.73
CA MET A 35 17.87 4.83 13.08
C MET A 35 17.17 4.73 14.44
N SER A 36 17.98 4.62 15.49
CA SER A 36 17.55 4.80 16.87
C SER A 36 17.11 6.25 17.07
N TYR A 37 15.84 6.47 17.38
CA TYR A 37 15.39 7.72 18.00
C TYR A 37 15.58 7.57 19.51
N ASP A 38 16.52 8.33 20.07
CA ASP A 38 16.71 8.45 21.51
C ASP A 38 15.52 9.24 22.10
N ASP A 39 14.71 8.55 22.91
CA ASP A 39 13.62 9.10 23.72
C ASP A 39 14.21 9.58 25.06
N ASP A 40 14.58 10.86 25.13
CA ASP A 40 15.03 11.50 26.38
C ASP A 40 13.80 12.12 27.06
N GLY A 41 13.16 11.31 27.90
CA GLY A 41 12.00 11.70 28.71
C GLY A 41 12.41 12.65 29.83
N GLY A 42 11.96 13.91 29.71
CA GLY A 42 11.99 14.89 30.79
C GLY A 42 10.65 14.93 31.53
N ASP A 43 10.65 14.52 32.79
CA ASP A 43 9.61 14.82 33.77
C ASP A 43 9.55 16.34 33.99
N ASP A 44 8.38 16.97 33.86
CA ASP A 44 8.18 18.33 34.37
C ASP A 44 6.75 18.56 34.88
N ASP A 45 6.70 19.25 36.01
CA ASP A 45 5.61 19.29 36.97
C ASP A 45 4.86 20.61 36.85
N GLY A 46 3.56 20.55 36.60
CA GLY A 46 2.60 21.55 37.11
C GLY A 46 2.63 22.97 36.55
N GLY A 47 1.54 23.37 35.89
CA GLY A 47 1.26 24.79 35.68
C GLY A 47 0.09 25.07 34.74
N HIS A 48 -1.12 25.12 35.27
CA HIS A 48 -2.28 25.64 34.54
C HIS A 48 -2.18 27.17 34.39
N SER A 49 -1.97 27.63 33.16
CA SER A 49 -2.46 28.92 32.68
C SER A 49 -2.95 28.76 31.25
N HIS A 50 -4.23 29.08 31.04
CA HIS A 50 -4.83 29.17 29.71
C HIS A 50 -4.23 30.39 29.00
N ASP A 51 -3.32 30.11 28.08
CA ASP A 51 -2.81 31.03 27.07
C ASP A 51 -3.34 30.54 25.72
N ASP A 52 -4.00 31.43 24.98
CA ASP A 52 -4.58 31.16 23.66
C ASP A 52 -3.43 31.05 22.63
N GLY A 53 -2.72 29.93 22.70
CA GLY A 53 -1.65 29.56 21.79
C GLY A 53 -2.21 29.01 20.48
N ASP A 54 -1.97 29.78 19.42
CA ASP A 54 -1.92 29.37 18.02
C ASP A 54 -1.75 27.85 17.85
N HIS A 55 -2.83 27.18 17.44
CA HIS A 55 -2.79 25.78 17.04
C HIS A 55 -2.07 25.69 15.69
N ASP A 56 -0.74 25.79 15.74
CA ASP A 56 0.15 25.29 14.69
C ASP A 56 -0.07 23.78 14.61
N HIS A 57 -1.03 23.37 13.78
CA HIS A 57 -1.09 22.03 13.24
C HIS A 57 0.09 21.91 12.27
N GLY A 58 1.30 21.90 12.82
CA GLY A 58 2.53 21.59 12.14
C GLY A 58 2.47 20.15 11.71
N ASP A 59 1.83 19.92 10.55
CA ASP A 59 1.89 18.69 9.79
C ASP A 59 3.36 18.48 9.45
N THR A 60 4.06 17.79 10.35
CA THR A 60 5.47 17.46 10.16
C THR A 60 5.51 16.48 9.02
N LEU A 61 5.73 17.00 7.82
CA LEU A 61 5.84 16.20 6.61
C LEU A 61 6.86 15.10 6.83
N MET A 62 6.40 13.87 6.67
CA MET A 62 7.17 12.66 6.96
C MET A 62 8.14 12.33 5.81
N ILE A 63 9.03 13.28 5.49
CA ILE A 63 9.94 13.18 4.34
C ILE A 63 10.82 11.94 4.47
N GLY A 64 10.92 11.18 3.38
CA GLY A 64 11.71 9.95 3.32
C GLY A 64 11.01 8.71 3.88
N LYS A 65 9.81 8.82 4.48
CA LYS A 65 9.03 7.61 4.80
C LYS A 65 8.68 6.86 3.52
N GLU A 66 8.76 5.55 3.63
CA GLU A 66 8.49 4.63 2.54
C GLU A 66 7.33 3.69 2.88
N VAL A 67 6.51 3.38 1.88
CA VAL A 67 5.53 2.29 1.91
C VAL A 67 5.82 1.36 0.74
N ILE A 68 6.03 0.08 1.03
CA ILE A 68 6.20 -0.97 0.03
C ILE A 68 4.87 -1.71 -0.12
N VAL A 69 4.35 -1.75 -1.34
CA VAL A 69 3.12 -2.44 -1.70
C VAL A 69 3.47 -3.66 -2.54
N ALA A 70 3.25 -4.86 -1.99
CA ALA A 70 3.40 -6.11 -2.75
C ALA A 70 2.21 -6.28 -3.70
N MET A 71 2.50 -6.56 -4.96
CA MET A 71 1.50 -6.72 -6.02
C MET A 71 1.32 -8.19 -6.35
N GLY A 72 0.08 -8.66 -6.24
CA GLY A 72 -0.31 -10.04 -6.54
C GLY A 72 -1.26 -10.14 -7.73
N SER A 73 -1.29 -11.32 -8.34
CA SER A 73 -2.14 -11.65 -9.49
C SER A 73 -3.63 -11.53 -9.17
N LYS A 74 -4.40 -11.03 -10.13
CA LYS A 74 -5.87 -10.96 -10.09
C LYS A 74 -6.47 -11.31 -11.45
N SER A 75 -7.72 -11.79 -11.44
CA SER A 75 -8.44 -12.22 -12.64
C SER A 75 -7.70 -13.27 -13.47
N GLY A 76 -6.93 -14.15 -12.81
CA GLY A 76 -6.13 -15.18 -13.47
C GLY A 76 -4.92 -14.66 -14.25
N SER A 77 -4.46 -13.43 -14.00
CA SER A 77 -3.23 -12.91 -14.56
C SER A 77 -1.99 -13.52 -13.91
N ASP A 78 -0.83 -13.36 -14.55
CA ASP A 78 0.48 -13.73 -13.99
C ASP A 78 1.22 -12.50 -13.42
N VAL A 79 0.51 -11.38 -13.21
CA VAL A 79 1.13 -10.12 -12.77
C VAL A 79 1.58 -10.23 -11.33
N THR A 80 2.86 -9.96 -11.10
CA THR A 80 3.46 -9.95 -9.76
C THR A 80 4.55 -8.87 -9.66
N GLY A 81 4.83 -8.41 -8.44
CA GLY A 81 5.94 -7.50 -8.19
C GLY A 81 5.73 -6.63 -6.96
N LYS A 82 6.26 -5.40 -7.01
CA LYS A 82 6.09 -4.42 -5.93
C LYS A 82 6.04 -2.98 -6.44
N ILE A 83 5.38 -2.13 -5.67
CA ILE A 83 5.39 -0.68 -5.83
C ILE A 83 5.99 -0.08 -4.56
N ILE A 84 6.87 0.89 -4.73
CA ILE A 84 7.46 1.65 -3.62
C ILE A 84 6.94 3.08 -3.71
N LEU A 85 6.38 3.57 -2.62
CA LEU A 85 5.92 4.94 -2.46
C LEU A 85 6.79 5.63 -1.42
N THR A 86 7.42 6.74 -1.81
CA THR A 86 8.28 7.52 -0.91
C THR A 86 7.79 8.96 -0.79
N GLN A 87 7.57 9.43 0.43
CA GLN A 87 7.16 10.80 0.68
C GLN A 87 8.33 11.76 0.39
N GLY A 88 8.17 12.63 -0.60
CA GLY A 88 9.02 13.78 -0.86
C GLY A 88 8.45 15.06 -0.23
N GLU A 89 9.12 16.20 -0.43
CA GLU A 89 8.71 17.48 0.18
C GLU A 89 7.32 17.97 -0.22
N LYS A 90 6.90 17.69 -1.46
CA LYS A 90 5.63 18.19 -2.03
C LYS A 90 4.84 17.14 -2.79
N GLU A 91 5.43 15.97 -2.99
CA GLU A 91 4.88 14.90 -3.82
C GLU A 91 5.29 13.54 -3.28
N VAL A 92 4.59 12.50 -3.73
CA VAL A 92 4.93 11.11 -3.45
C VAL A 92 5.58 10.53 -4.70
N ASN A 93 6.80 10.01 -4.55
CA ASN A 93 7.50 9.32 -5.62
C ASN A 93 7.00 7.87 -5.69
N MET A 94 6.70 7.38 -6.90
CA MET A 94 6.28 6.00 -7.13
C MET A 94 7.30 5.29 -8.01
N VAL A 95 7.84 4.17 -7.51
CA VAL A 95 8.67 3.26 -8.30
C VAL A 95 7.95 1.94 -8.46
N VAL A 96 7.74 1.52 -9.70
CA VAL A 96 6.95 0.32 -10.04
C VAL A 96 7.87 -0.75 -10.63
N SER A 97 7.86 -1.94 -10.05
CA SER A 97 8.60 -3.11 -10.55
C SER A 97 7.64 -4.27 -10.69
N LEU A 98 7.13 -4.49 -11.91
CA LEU A 98 6.14 -5.52 -12.22
C LEU A 98 6.64 -6.45 -13.32
N THR A 99 6.19 -7.70 -13.25
CA THR A 99 6.40 -8.72 -14.29
C THR A 99 5.05 -9.35 -14.66
N GLY A 100 4.97 -10.07 -15.78
CA GLY A 100 3.75 -10.75 -16.21
C GLY A 100 2.69 -9.85 -16.86
N LEU A 101 2.98 -8.56 -17.05
CA LEU A 101 2.13 -7.65 -17.83
C LEU A 101 2.21 -8.00 -19.32
N THR A 102 1.08 -7.94 -20.00
CA THR A 102 1.05 -7.98 -21.47
C THR A 102 1.72 -6.71 -22.03
N ALA A 103 2.29 -6.80 -23.24
CA ALA A 103 2.83 -5.62 -23.89
C ALA A 103 1.70 -4.61 -24.18
N GLY A 104 1.92 -3.34 -23.84
CA GLY A 104 0.94 -2.28 -24.04
C GLY A 104 0.99 -1.22 -22.95
N GLU A 105 0.08 -0.25 -23.05
CA GLU A 105 -0.15 0.75 -22.01
C GLU A 105 -1.01 0.17 -20.90
N HIS A 106 -0.58 0.37 -19.65
CA HIS A 106 -1.32 -0.04 -18.46
C HIS A 106 -1.49 1.19 -17.55
N ALA A 107 -2.72 1.45 -17.14
CA ALA A 107 -3.01 2.52 -16.19
C ALA A 107 -2.82 2.03 -14.75
N ILE A 108 -2.31 2.90 -13.89
CA ILE A 108 -2.18 2.66 -12.45
C ILE A 108 -3.06 3.68 -11.74
N HIS A 109 -3.92 3.19 -10.85
CA HIS A 109 -4.80 4.00 -10.02
C HIS A 109 -4.67 3.58 -8.56
N ILE A 110 -4.89 4.52 -7.65
CA ILE A 110 -5.09 4.23 -6.23
C ILE A 110 -6.59 4.01 -6.04
N HIS A 111 -6.97 2.95 -5.32
CA HIS A 111 -8.36 2.62 -5.04
C HIS A 111 -8.76 3.10 -3.64
N GLU A 112 -10.06 3.31 -3.43
CA GLU A 112 -10.59 3.86 -2.17
C GLU A 112 -10.46 2.91 -0.97
N ASN A 113 -10.48 1.59 -1.21
CA ASN A 113 -10.35 0.57 -0.17
C ASN A 113 -9.02 -0.18 -0.30
N GLY A 114 -8.37 -0.42 0.84
CA GLY A 114 -7.20 -1.32 0.94
C GLY A 114 -7.55 -2.81 0.87
N ASP A 115 -8.71 -3.19 0.32
CA ASP A 115 -9.21 -4.57 0.30
C ASP A 115 -8.96 -5.23 -1.07
N CYS A 116 -8.01 -6.16 -1.10
CA CYS A 116 -7.69 -6.95 -2.29
C CYS A 116 -8.24 -8.39 -2.22
N SER A 117 -9.25 -8.67 -1.40
CA SER A 117 -9.76 -10.03 -1.16
C SER A 117 -10.47 -10.65 -2.37
N SER A 118 -11.15 -9.86 -3.21
CA SER A 118 -11.82 -10.39 -4.40
C SER A 118 -10.80 -10.92 -5.41
N ASP A 119 -11.10 -12.06 -6.02
CA ASP A 119 -10.25 -12.66 -7.06
C ASP A 119 -10.10 -11.76 -8.29
N ASP A 120 -11.12 -10.95 -8.58
CA ASP A 120 -11.13 -9.99 -9.69
C ASP A 120 -10.69 -8.57 -9.32
N GLY A 121 -10.29 -8.35 -8.05
CA GLY A 121 -9.84 -7.06 -7.53
C GLY A 121 -10.94 -6.04 -7.23
N LYS A 122 -12.24 -6.36 -7.45
CA LYS A 122 -13.33 -5.39 -7.24
C LYS A 122 -13.56 -4.96 -5.79
N SER A 123 -13.07 -5.73 -4.82
CA SER A 123 -13.15 -5.38 -3.39
C SER A 123 -12.43 -4.07 -3.06
N ALA A 124 -11.47 -3.65 -3.91
CA ALA A 124 -10.75 -2.39 -3.75
C ALA A 124 -11.66 -1.15 -3.93
N GLY A 125 -12.85 -1.32 -4.51
CA GLY A 125 -13.79 -0.23 -4.75
C GLY A 125 -13.42 0.61 -5.98
N GLY A 126 -13.94 1.82 -6.04
CA GLY A 126 -13.67 2.80 -7.09
C GLY A 126 -12.27 3.43 -6.98
N HIS A 127 -12.01 4.40 -7.84
CA HIS A 127 -10.78 5.20 -7.75
C HIS A 127 -10.83 6.10 -6.52
N TRP A 128 -9.73 6.18 -5.79
CA TRP A 128 -9.59 7.14 -4.72
C TRP A 128 -9.69 8.57 -5.28
N ASN A 129 -10.74 9.28 -4.85
CA ASN A 129 -11.09 10.60 -5.36
C ASN A 129 -11.56 11.51 -4.21
N PRO A 130 -10.64 11.96 -3.34
CA PRO A 130 -11.00 12.77 -2.17
C PRO A 130 -11.55 14.15 -2.55
N THR A 131 -11.27 14.62 -3.77
CA THR A 131 -11.71 15.93 -4.28
C THR A 131 -12.99 15.85 -5.10
N THR A 132 -13.54 14.65 -5.33
CA THR A 132 -14.75 14.43 -6.13
C THR A 132 -14.69 14.99 -7.55
N GLU A 133 -13.50 15.02 -8.14
CA GLU A 133 -13.26 15.54 -9.49
C GLU A 133 -13.43 14.46 -10.57
N ASP A 134 -13.65 14.87 -11.80
CA ASP A 134 -13.69 13.95 -12.94
C ASP A 134 -12.35 13.26 -13.16
N HIS A 135 -12.40 12.04 -13.71
CA HIS A 135 -11.20 11.26 -14.02
C HIS A 135 -10.24 12.03 -14.96
N GLY A 136 -8.96 12.05 -14.59
CA GLY A 136 -7.90 12.66 -15.41
C GLY A 136 -7.79 12.00 -16.80
N LYS A 137 -7.36 12.78 -17.80
CA LYS A 137 -7.01 12.27 -19.13
C LYS A 137 -5.51 12.15 -19.25
N TRP A 138 -5.05 10.99 -19.70
CA TRP A 138 -3.64 10.76 -20.00
C TRP A 138 -3.16 11.80 -21.03
N GLY A 139 -2.01 12.44 -20.76
CA GLY A 139 -1.40 13.42 -21.69
C GLY A 139 -2.02 14.82 -21.76
N ARG A 140 -2.95 15.22 -20.87
CA ARG A 140 -3.45 16.61 -20.80
C ARG A 140 -3.07 17.32 -19.50
N SER A 141 -2.51 18.52 -19.61
CA SER A 141 -1.97 19.32 -18.49
C SER A 141 -3.00 20.02 -17.58
N ARG A 142 -4.25 19.54 -17.53
CA ARG A 142 -5.31 20.21 -16.76
C ARG A 142 -6.21 19.21 -16.04
N SER A 143 -5.78 18.83 -14.84
CA SER A 143 -6.65 18.69 -13.68
C SER A 143 -5.83 19.14 -12.45
N PRO A 144 -6.40 19.81 -11.41
CA PRO A 144 -5.62 20.41 -10.33
C PRO A 144 -4.88 19.41 -9.43
N HIS A 145 -5.16 18.10 -9.56
CA HIS A 145 -4.59 17.05 -8.74
C HIS A 145 -3.95 15.96 -9.61
N GLY A 146 -2.64 15.77 -9.44
CA GLY A 146 -1.90 14.59 -9.90
C GLY A 146 -1.26 14.72 -11.28
N ARG A 147 -0.07 15.34 -11.34
CA ARG A 147 0.90 15.04 -12.39
C ARG A 147 1.62 13.75 -11.98
N TYR A 148 1.14 12.60 -12.47
CA TYR A 148 1.98 11.41 -12.49
C TYR A 148 2.85 11.48 -13.74
N ARG A 149 4.11 11.85 -13.54
CA ARG A 149 5.20 11.66 -14.50
C ARG A 149 6.08 10.53 -14.01
#